data_AF-A0A7X3WQF0-F1
#
_entry.id   AF-A0A7X3WQF0-F1
#
_cell.length_a   1.000
_cell.length_b   1.000
_cell.length_c   1.000
_cell.angle_alpha   90.00
_cell.angle_beta   90.00
_cell.angle_gamma   90.00
#
_symmetry.space_group_name_H-M   'P 1'
#
loop_
_entity.id
_entity.type
_entity.pdbx_description
1 polymer ?
#
loop_
_entity_poly.entity_id
_entity_poly.type
_entity_poly.pdbx_seq_one_letter_code
_entity_poly.pdbx_strand_id
1 'polypeptide(L)'
;MAQATFFFHGLFPDHAKAGGHGNKPTSKVLFDVEFEGSFHSHLLADLETAVGEDQALVFEVRHALPFECPGFPQAAVRYYRQVMGPQSTTISPSGPKGPAPGQSVYQVQWEISLEARHRTTDSQVSG
;
A
#
# COMPACT_ATOMS: atom_id res chain seq x y z
N MET A 1 7.62 -23.03 -2.16
CA MET A 1 7.53 -21.56 -2.25
C MET A 1 7.32 -21.04 -0.85
N ALA A 2 7.95 -19.93 -0.48
CA ALA A 2 7.81 -19.35 0.86
C ALA A 2 6.59 -18.41 0.90
N GLN A 3 6.08 -18.13 2.10
CA GLN A 3 4.96 -17.22 2.31
C GLN A 3 5.42 -16.00 3.10
N ALA A 4 4.93 -14.83 2.70
CA ALA A 4 5.06 -13.59 3.46
C ALA A 4 3.68 -13.18 3.99
N THR A 5 3.61 -12.83 5.27
CA THR A 5 2.37 -12.36 5.91
C THR A 5 2.41 -10.84 6.00
N PHE A 6 1.47 -10.19 5.33
CA PHE A 6 1.33 -8.75 5.29
C PHE A 6 0.23 -8.30 6.24
N PHE A 7 0.51 -7.22 6.97
CA PHE A 7 -0.42 -6.58 7.86
C PHE A 7 -0.64 -5.14 7.41
N PHE A 8 -1.82 -4.83 6.88
CA PHE A 8 -2.18 -3.49 6.43
C PHE A 8 -2.85 -2.73 7.56
N HIS A 9 -2.39 -1.50 7.80
CA HIS A 9 -2.74 -0.74 9.01
C HIS A 9 -3.28 0.66 8.74
N GLY A 10 -2.96 1.25 7.59
CA GLY A 10 -3.42 2.60 7.29
C GLY A 10 -3.38 2.95 5.81
N LEU A 11 -4.27 3.85 5.43
CA LEU A 11 -4.29 4.51 4.14
C LEU A 11 -4.22 6.03 4.35
N PHE A 12 -3.26 6.65 3.69
CA PHE A 12 -3.09 8.09 3.61
C PHE A 12 -3.52 8.53 2.21
N PRO A 13 -4.77 8.98 2.02
CA PRO A 13 -5.24 9.49 0.75
C PRO A 13 -4.49 10.78 0.41
N ASP A 14 -4.15 10.96 -0.86
CA ASP A 14 -3.73 12.28 -1.33
C ASP A 14 -4.95 13.15 -1.55
N HIS A 15 -5.07 14.18 -0.73
CA HIS A 15 -6.11 15.21 -0.86
C HIS A 15 -5.69 16.33 -1.82
N ALA A 16 -4.75 16.10 -2.74
CA ALA A 16 -4.46 17.02 -3.83
C ALA A 16 -5.76 17.39 -4.53
N LYS A 17 -6.27 18.58 -4.19
CA LYS A 17 -7.47 19.16 -4.78
C LYS A 17 -7.28 19.13 -6.29
N ALA A 18 -8.28 18.59 -7.00
CA ALA A 18 -8.38 18.62 -8.45
C ALA A 18 -8.29 20.07 -8.97
N GLY A 19 -7.09 20.62 -9.11
CA GLY A 19 -6.90 22.04 -9.41
C GLY A 19 -5.45 22.57 -9.42
N GLY A 20 -4.43 21.76 -9.17
CA GLY A 20 -3.02 22.17 -9.30
C GLY A 20 -2.31 21.36 -10.38
N HIS A 21 -1.70 22.03 -11.36
CA HIS A 21 -1.00 21.42 -12.49
C HIS A 21 -0.05 20.27 -12.09
N GLY A 22 -0.27 19.09 -12.66
CA GLY A 22 0.81 18.14 -12.99
C GLY A 22 1.00 16.90 -12.11
N ASN A 23 0.46 16.83 -10.90
CA ASN A 23 0.69 15.65 -10.03
C ASN A 23 -0.50 14.70 -10.03
N LYS A 24 -0.26 13.44 -10.39
CA LYS A 24 -1.26 12.37 -10.28
C LYS A 24 -1.57 12.12 -8.79
N PRO A 25 -2.85 11.94 -8.42
CA PRO A 25 -3.21 11.64 -7.04
C PRO A 25 -2.54 10.34 -6.57
N THR A 26 -1.78 10.43 -5.48
CA THR A 26 -0.93 9.33 -4.99
C THR A 26 -1.27 8.97 -3.54
N SER A 27 -2.07 7.93 -3.33
CA SER A 27 -2.38 7.47 -1.98
C SER A 27 -1.24 6.60 -1.42
N LYS A 28 -0.99 6.63 -0.11
CA LYS A 28 0.01 5.77 0.52
C LYS A 28 -0.64 4.71 1.41
N VAL A 29 -0.22 3.46 1.27
CA VAL A 29 -0.65 2.35 2.12
C VAL A 29 0.48 2.00 3.09
N LEU A 30 0.16 2.00 4.39
CA LEU A 30 1.05 1.60 5.47
C LEU A 30 0.80 0.15 5.84
N PHE A 31 1.88 -0.62 5.88
CA PHE A 31 1.84 -2.03 6.18
C PHE A 31 3.13 -2.52 6.86
N ASP A 32 3.00 -3.63 7.57
CA ASP A 32 4.09 -4.43 8.09
C ASP A 32 4.15 -5.76 7.32
N VAL A 33 5.30 -6.43 7.34
CA VAL A 33 5.44 -7.75 6.71
C VAL A 33 6.40 -8.66 7.45
N GLU A 34 5.98 -9.92 7.62
CA GLU A 34 6.81 -11.01 8.12
C GLU A 34 7.16 -11.95 6.96
N PHE A 35 8.45 -12.28 6.80
CA PHE A 35 8.93 -13.24 5.82
C PHE A 35 10.13 -14.01 6.38
N GLU A 36 10.03 -15.34 6.43
CA GLU A 36 11.10 -16.24 6.91
C GLU A 36 11.73 -15.82 8.26
N GLY A 37 10.90 -15.43 9.22
CA GLY A 37 11.34 -15.02 10.56
C GLY A 37 11.93 -13.60 10.64
N SER A 38 11.95 -12.86 9.53
CA SER A 38 12.28 -11.43 9.51
C SER A 38 11.01 -10.59 9.50
N PHE A 39 10.93 -9.61 10.40
CA PHE A 39 9.82 -8.67 10.50
C PHE A 39 10.25 -7.28 10.03
N HIS A 40 9.53 -6.72 9.06
CA HIS A 40 9.74 -5.38 8.54
C HIS A 40 8.50 -4.53 8.82
N SER A 41 8.65 -3.51 9.65
CA SER A 41 7.55 -2.64 10.07
C SER A 41 7.56 -1.28 9.38
N HIS A 42 6.41 -0.61 9.38
CA HIS A 42 6.21 0.76 8.95
C HIS A 42 6.59 1.00 7.48
N LEU A 43 6.36 0.00 6.62
CA LEU A 43 6.61 0.13 5.19
C LEU A 43 5.48 0.90 4.51
N LEU A 44 5.84 1.63 3.46
CA LEU A 44 4.90 2.39 2.65
C LEU A 44 4.90 1.86 1.21
N ALA A 45 3.71 1.75 0.66
CA ALA A 45 3.49 1.56 -0.77
C ALA A 45 2.74 2.76 -1.34
N ASP A 46 3.22 3.29 -2.45
CA ASP A 46 2.59 4.36 -3.19
C ASP A 46 1.62 3.78 -4.21
N LEU A 47 0.39 4.28 -4.20
CA LEU A 47 -0.68 3.94 -5.12
C LEU A 47 -0.99 5.18 -5.96
N GLU A 48 -0.42 5.22 -7.16
CA GLU A 48 -0.75 6.24 -8.15
C GLU A 48 -2.01 5.80 -8.89
N THR A 49 -3.00 6.70 -8.98
CA THR A 49 -4.22 6.45 -9.74
C THR A 49 -4.23 7.22 -11.04
N ALA A 50 -4.57 6.53 -12.12
CA ALA A 50 -4.73 7.11 -13.44
C ALA A 50 -6.07 6.67 -14.04
N VAL A 51 -6.63 7.51 -14.92
CA VAL A 51 -7.79 7.15 -15.73
C VAL A 51 -7.25 6.54 -17.03
N GLY A 52 -7.54 5.26 -17.26
CA GLY A 52 -7.19 4.56 -18.49
C GLY A 52 -8.07 5.00 -19.67
N GLU A 53 -7.75 4.53 -20.88
CA GLU A 53 -8.43 4.90 -22.12
C GLU A 53 -9.94 4.59 -22.09
N ASP A 54 -10.34 3.52 -21.39
CA ASP A 54 -11.74 3.10 -21.20
C ASP A 54 -12.44 3.79 -20.02
N GLN A 55 -11.89 4.88 -19.49
CA GLN A 55 -12.33 5.56 -18.26
C GLN A 55 -12.23 4.69 -16.99
N ALA A 56 -11.58 3.53 -17.06
CA ALA A 56 -11.32 2.68 -15.91
C ALA A 56 -10.19 3.25 -15.04
N LEU A 57 -10.32 3.17 -13.72
CA LEU A 57 -9.24 3.51 -12.79
C LEU A 57 -8.14 2.44 -12.83
N VAL A 58 -6.96 2.85 -13.30
CA VAL A 58 -5.74 2.06 -13.30
C VAL A 58 -4.91 2.46 -12.08
N PHE A 59 -4.35 1.45 -11.41
CA PHE A 59 -3.49 1.63 -10.24
C PHE A 59 -2.07 1.20 -10.58
N GLU A 60 -1.11 2.09 -10.34
CA GLU A 60 0.32 1.74 -10.32
C GLU A 60 0.76 1.67 -8.85
N VAL A 61 1.34 0.53 -8.45
CA VAL A 61 1.79 0.31 -7.06
C VAL A 61 3.32 0.27 -7.03
N ARG A 62 3.92 1.18 -6.26
CA ARG A 62 5.37 1.19 -6.02
C ARG A 62 5.66 0.85 -4.57
N HIS A 63 6.61 -0.04 -4.33
CA HIS A 63 6.96 -0.53 -3.00
C HIS A 63 8.43 -0.95 -2.93
N ALA A 64 8.99 -0.92 -1.73
CA ALA A 64 10.37 -1.31 -1.45
C ALA A 64 10.41 -2.58 -0.59
N LEU A 65 9.83 -3.68 -1.08
CA LEU A 65 9.89 -4.97 -0.38
C LEU A 65 11.30 -5.57 -0.48
N PRO A 66 11.85 -6.16 0.59
CA PRO A 66 13.19 -6.77 0.54
C PRO A 66 13.23 -8.08 -0.26
N PHE A 67 12.08 -8.58 -0.69
CA PHE A 67 11.90 -9.81 -1.47
C PHE A 67 10.92 -9.58 -2.62
N GLU A 68 10.74 -10.58 -3.48
CA GLU A 68 9.75 -10.55 -4.55
C GLU A 68 8.42 -11.11 -4.06
N CYS A 69 7.34 -10.34 -4.27
CA CYS A 69 5.97 -10.78 -3.98
C CYS A 69 5.03 -10.27 -5.08
N PRO A 70 4.79 -11.05 -6.15
CA PRO A 70 3.95 -10.63 -7.28
C PRO A 70 2.50 -10.31 -6.88
N GLY A 71 2.01 -10.91 -5.79
CA GLY A 71 0.65 -10.66 -5.29
C GLY A 71 0.48 -9.34 -4.54
N PHE A 72 1.58 -8.71 -4.09
CA PHE A 72 1.51 -7.53 -3.23
C PHE A 72 0.78 -6.33 -3.87
N PRO A 73 1.04 -5.95 -5.14
CA PRO A 73 0.31 -4.85 -5.79
C PRO A 73 -1.21 -5.04 -5.76
N GLN A 74 -1.67 -6.25 -6.03
CA GLN A 74 -3.11 -6.56 -6.00
C GLN A 74 -3.68 -6.46 -4.59
N ALA A 75 -2.95 -6.93 -3.57
CA ALA A 75 -3.36 -6.82 -2.18
C ALA A 75 -3.46 -5.35 -1.73
N ALA A 76 -2.47 -4.52 -2.04
CA ALA A 76 -2.49 -3.09 -1.73
C ALA A 76 -3.70 -2.36 -2.37
N VAL A 77 -4.04 -2.68 -3.63
CA VAL A 77 -5.23 -2.12 -4.30
C VAL A 77 -6.53 -2.61 -3.67
N ARG A 78 -6.60 -3.88 -3.25
CA ARG A 78 -7.77 -4.41 -2.53
C ARG A 78 -7.97 -3.68 -1.20
N TYR A 79 -6.89 -3.48 -0.45
CA TYR A 79 -6.91 -2.72 0.79
C TYR A 79 -7.42 -1.28 0.54
N TYR A 80 -6.86 -0.58 -0.46
CA TYR A 80 -7.34 0.74 -0.86
C TYR A 80 -8.84 0.75 -1.17
N ARG A 81 -9.32 -0.19 -1.99
CA ARG A 81 -10.74 -0.26 -2.37
C ARG A 81 -11.66 -0.60 -1.19
N GLN A 82 -11.20 -1.42 -0.26
CA GLN A 82 -11.93 -1.72 0.97
C GLN A 82 -12.07 -0.47 1.84
N VAL A 83 -10.99 0.31 1.95
CA VAL A 83 -10.93 1.53 2.75
C VAL A 83 -11.65 2.73 2.10
N MET A 84 -11.61 2.86 0.78
CA MET A 84 -12.23 3.97 0.04
C MET A 84 -13.59 3.64 -0.57
N GLY A 85 -13.99 2.38 -0.56
CA GLY A 85 -15.26 1.92 -1.14
C GLY A 85 -16.48 2.45 -0.39
N PRO A 86 -17.68 2.35 -0.99
CA PRO A 86 -18.93 2.94 -0.48
C PRO A 86 -19.40 2.40 0.90
N GLN A 87 -18.67 1.46 1.51
CA GLN A 87 -18.96 0.88 2.83
C GLN A 87 -17.98 1.25 3.94
N SER A 88 -16.93 2.05 3.69
CA SER A 88 -15.98 2.33 4.77
C SER A 88 -16.51 3.40 5.72
N THR A 89 -17.06 2.90 6.83
CA THR A 89 -17.32 3.64 8.06
C THR A 89 -16.07 4.44 8.43
N THR A 90 -16.20 5.77 8.35
CA THR A 90 -15.28 6.72 8.98
C THR A 90 -15.15 6.36 10.46
N ILE A 91 -14.05 5.73 10.86
CA ILE A 91 -13.76 5.56 12.28
C ILE A 91 -13.41 6.94 12.81
N SER A 92 -14.36 7.54 13.55
CA SER A 92 -14.16 8.79 14.27
C SER A 92 -12.91 8.73 15.15
N PRO A 93 -12.20 9.87 15.32
CA PRO A 93 -10.93 9.94 16.04
C PRO A 93 -11.16 9.74 17.55
N SER A 94 -11.21 8.47 17.97
CA SER A 94 -11.32 8.08 19.39
C SER A 94 -10.09 7.28 19.78
N GLY A 95 -8.91 7.87 19.60
CA GLY A 95 -7.60 7.39 20.05
C GLY A 95 -6.73 8.59 20.45
N PRO A 96 -5.76 8.42 21.38
CA PRO A 96 -5.13 9.53 22.09
C PRO A 96 -4.43 10.51 21.12
N LYS A 97 -4.65 11.81 21.37
CA LYS A 97 -4.24 12.94 20.53
C LYS A 97 -2.75 12.90 20.13
N GLY A 98 -2.50 12.52 18.87
CA GLY A 98 -1.27 12.77 18.08
C GLY A 98 -1.60 13.60 16.83
N PRO A 99 -0.63 14.23 16.14
CA PRO A 99 -0.74 15.64 15.72
C PRO A 99 -1.60 15.93 14.49
N ALA A 100 -2.29 17.08 14.60
CA ALA A 100 -2.94 17.94 13.61
C ALA A 100 -4.24 17.47 12.87
N PRO A 101 -5.34 18.26 12.95
CA PRO A 101 -6.49 18.08 12.07
C PRO A 101 -6.13 18.57 10.66
N GLY A 102 -6.09 17.66 9.69
CA GLY A 102 -5.83 18.02 8.29
C GLY A 102 -5.48 16.87 7.34
N GLN A 103 -5.14 15.69 7.84
CA GLN A 103 -4.90 14.50 7.01
C GLN A 103 -5.81 13.37 7.48
N SER A 104 -6.78 12.98 6.65
CA SER A 104 -7.67 11.86 6.97
C SER A 104 -6.89 10.56 6.81
N VAL A 105 -6.37 10.01 7.91
CA VAL A 105 -5.83 8.65 7.88
C VAL A 105 -6.98 7.68 8.06
N TYR A 106 -7.17 6.79 7.09
CA TYR A 106 -8.16 5.73 7.22
C TYR A 106 -7.47 4.47 7.73
N GLN A 107 -8.03 3.87 8.78
CA GLN A 107 -7.46 2.68 9.41
C GLN A 107 -8.44 1.52 9.33
N VAL A 108 -8.06 0.51 8.58
CA VAL A 108 -8.67 -0.81 8.62
C VAL A 108 -7.53 -1.80 8.85
N GLN A 109 -7.62 -2.66 9.85
CA GLN A 109 -6.64 -3.72 10.00
C GLN A 109 -7.00 -4.86 9.07
N TRP A 110 -6.07 -5.25 8.20
CA TRP A 110 -6.27 -6.38 7.30
C TRP A 110 -4.99 -7.19 7.15
N GLU A 111 -5.11 -8.51 7.27
CA GLU A 111 -4.01 -9.45 7.19
C GLU A 111 -4.17 -10.35 5.96
N ILE A 112 -3.07 -10.64 5.27
CA ILE A 112 -3.04 -11.59 4.15
C ILE A 112 -1.67 -12.25 4.01
N SER A 113 -1.67 -13.56 3.78
CA SER A 113 -0.48 -14.31 3.39
C SER A 113 -0.39 -14.42 1.87
N LEU A 114 0.77 -14.09 1.31
CA LEU A 114 1.04 -14.12 -0.13
C LEU A 114 2.29 -14.95 -0.42
N GLU A 115 2.34 -15.55 -1.61
CA GLU A 115 3.55 -16.22 -2.09
C GLU A 115 4.68 -15.20 -2.31
N ALA A 116 5.85 -15.54 -1.78
CA ALA A 116 7.04 -14.70 -1.85
C ALA A 116 8.29 -15.55 -2.11
N ARG A 117 9.31 -14.90 -2.67
CA ARG A 117 10.62 -15.50 -2.91
C ARG A 117 11.71 -14.46 -2.74
N HIS A 118 12.89 -14.91 -2.34
CA HIS A 118 14.09 -14.07 -2.33
C HIS A 118 14.31 -13.45 -3.71
N ARG A 119 14.75 -12.20 -3.74
CA ARG A 119 15.24 -11.60 -4.98
C ARG A 119 16.44 -12.41 -5.43
N THR A 120 16.38 -12.93 -6.64
CA THR A 120 17.56 -13.51 -7.29
C THR A 120 18.49 -12.36 -7.61
N THR A 121 19.45 -12.07 -6.73
CA THR A 121 20.63 -11.30 -7.12
C THR A 121 21.42 -12.17 -8.09
N ASP A 122 21.23 -11.94 -9.39
CA ASP A 122 22.10 -12.47 -10.42
C ASP A 122 23.49 -11.88 -10.18
N SER A 123 24.29 -12.58 -9.38
CA SER A 123 25.71 -12.31 -9.26
C SER A 123 26.35 -12.82 -10.54
N GLN A 124 26.25 -12.03 -11.62
CA GLN A 124 27.08 -12.24 -12.79
C GLN A 124 28.53 -11.96 -12.39
N VAL A 125 29.18 -13.00 -11.92
CA VAL A 125 30.62 -13.18 -12.06
C VAL A 125 30.88 -13.26 -13.56
N SER A 126 31.69 -12.36 -14.10
CA SER A 126 32.35 -12.58 -15.38
C SER A 126 33.79 -12.08 -15.25
N GLY A 127 34.64 -13.07 -14.96
CA GLY A 127 35.90 -13.39 -15.65
C GLY A 127 36.84 -12.25 -15.97
#